data_AF-C9YF06-F1
#
_entry.id   AF-C9YF06-F1
#
_cell.length_a   1.000
_cell.length_b   1.000
_cell.length_c   1.000
_cell.angle_alpha   90.00
_cell.angle_beta   90.00
_cell.angle_gamma   90.00
#
_symmetry.space_group_name_H-M   'P 1'
#
loop_
_entity.id
_entity.type
_entity.pdbx_description
1 polymer ?
#
loop_
_entity_poly.entity_id
_entity_poly.type
_entity_poly.pdbx_seq_one_letter_code
_entity_poly.pdbx_strand_id
1 'polypeptide(L)' 'MPDAFADEFVFRGTTPKKPGTLWFKVVQGCDKGTNAWVEIPAAGQDAHSLKSPAARLDVLDVQAAGAHAH' A
#
# COMPACT_ATOMS: atom_id res chain seq x y z
N MET A 1 -8.99 16.92 13.02
CA MET A 1 -9.75 15.75 13.48
C MET A 1 -9.08 15.21 14.74
N PRO A 2 -9.80 14.73 15.77
CA PRO A 2 -9.17 13.97 16.86
C PRO A 2 -8.53 12.67 16.32
N ASP A 3 -7.40 12.25 16.87
CA ASP A 3 -6.60 11.08 16.40
C ASP A 3 -7.35 9.74 16.39
N ALA A 4 -8.52 9.67 17.04
CA ALA A 4 -9.37 8.49 17.10
C ALA A 4 -10.24 8.28 15.84
N PHE A 5 -10.27 9.23 14.91
CA PHE A 5 -11.09 9.14 13.70
C PHE A 5 -10.20 8.94 12.48
N ALA A 6 -10.46 7.84 11.76
CA ALA A 6 -9.90 7.60 10.44
C ALA A 6 -10.95 7.95 9.38
N ASP A 7 -10.53 8.67 8.36
CA ASP A 7 -11.31 8.83 7.13
C ASP A 7 -11.00 7.68 6.17
N GLU A 8 -12.00 7.19 5.45
CA GLU A 8 -11.85 6.17 4.42
C GLU A 8 -11.94 6.79 3.02
N PHE A 9 -11.02 6.42 2.14
CA PHE A 9 -11.00 6.84 0.74
C PHE A 9 -11.00 5.62 -0.16
N VAL A 10 -11.92 5.58 -1.13
CA VAL A 10 -12.04 4.50 -2.10
C VAL A 10 -11.64 4.99 -3.49
N PHE A 11 -10.73 4.28 -4.14
CA PHE A 11 -10.42 4.45 -5.55
C PHE A 11 -10.63 3.14 -6.31
N ARG A 12 -10.89 3.25 -7.62
CA ARG A 12 -11.08 2.09 -8.51
C ARG A 12 -10.11 2.18 -9.67
N GLY A 13 -9.48 1.05 -10.00
CA GLY A 13 -8.59 0.92 -11.15
C GLY A 13 -8.43 -0.52 -11.59
N THR A 14 -7.64 -0.73 -12.63
CA THR A 14 -7.27 -2.05 -13.16
C THR A 14 -5.80 -2.31 -12.86
N THR A 15 -5.47 -3.51 -12.38
CA THR A 15 -4.08 -3.89 -12.09
C THR A 15 -3.28 -4.14 -13.38
N PRO A 16 -1.95 -4.00 -13.35
CA PRO A 16 -1.09 -4.50 -14.42
C PRO A 16 -1.28 -6.01 -14.64
N LYS A 17 -1.06 -6.48 -15.87
CA LYS A 17 -1.12 -7.91 -16.19
C LYS A 17 -0.02 -8.73 -15.52
N LYS A 18 1.14 -8.11 -15.27
CA LYS A 18 2.29 -8.77 -14.63
C LYS A 18 2.06 -8.78 -13.11
N PRO A 19 2.07 -9.96 -12.45
CA PRO A 19 2.06 -10.05 -11.00
C PRO A 19 3.25 -9.32 -10.36
N GLY A 20 3.07 -8.89 -9.11
CA GLY A 20 4.09 -8.21 -8.34
C GLY A 20 3.54 -7.20 -7.34
N THR A 21 4.42 -6.69 -6.49
CA THR A 21 4.08 -5.66 -5.50
C THR A 21 4.00 -4.29 -6.15
N LEU A 22 2.91 -3.59 -5.88
CA LEU A 22 2.70 -2.17 -6.19
C LEU A 22 2.72 -1.36 -4.90
N TRP A 23 3.25 -0.14 -4.99
CA TRP A 23 3.30 0.81 -3.88
C TRP A 23 2.52 2.07 -4.23
N PHE A 24 1.49 2.38 -3.44
CA PHE A 24 0.68 3.58 -3.58
C PHE A 24 1.20 4.64 -2.61
N LYS A 25 1.84 5.66 -3.18
CA LYS A 25 2.27 6.85 -2.43
C LYS A 25 1.06 7.72 -2.14
N VAL A 26 0.82 8.02 -0.87
CA VAL A 26 -0.32 8.83 -0.43
C VAL A 26 0.18 10.09 0.25
N VAL A 27 -0.31 11.24 -0.20
CA VAL A 27 -0.07 12.53 0.45
C VAL A 27 -1.42 13.05 0.93
N GLN A 28 -1.57 13.13 2.24
CA GLN A 28 -2.73 13.74 2.88
C GLN A 28 -2.40 15.19 3.22
N GLY A 29 -3.09 16.12 2.57
CA GLY A 29 -3.06 17.54 2.92
C GLY A 29 -4.02 17.85 4.05
N CYS A 30 -3.60 18.67 5.00
CA CYS A 30 -4.42 19.18 6.10
C CYS A 30 -4.46 20.72 6.04
N ASP A 31 -5.38 21.36 6.77
CA ASP A 31 -5.43 22.84 6.89
C ASP A 31 -4.07 23.43 7.31
N LYS A 32 -3.32 22.69 8.13
CA LYS A 32 -1.92 22.95 8.46
C LYS A 32 -1.11 21.66 8.37
N GLY A 33 -0.06 21.68 7.56
CA GLY A 33 0.87 20.56 7.42
C GLY A 33 0.40 19.47 6.46
N THR A 34 1.19 18.41 6.39
CA THR A 34 1.06 17.33 5.41
C THR A 34 1.54 16.02 6.01
N ASN A 35 0.81 14.93 5.78
CA ASN A 35 1.27 13.56 6.02
C ASN A 35 1.64 12.91 4.68
N ALA A 36 2.92 12.56 4.51
CA ALA A 36 3.43 11.96 3.28
C ALA A 36 3.82 10.48 3.50
N TRP A 37 2.90 9.58 3.18
CA TRP A 37 3.08 8.12 3.21
C TRP A 37 3.66 7.66 1.86
N VAL A 38 4.95 7.92 1.67
CA VAL A 38 5.60 7.83 0.35
C VAL A 38 6.87 6.97 0.33
N GLU A 39 7.30 6.47 1.49
CA GLU A 39 8.53 5.69 1.64
C GLU A 39 8.33 4.27 1.11
N ILE A 40 9.25 3.81 0.27
CA ILE A 40 9.26 2.44 -0.27
C ILE A 40 10.42 1.69 0.39
N PRO A 41 10.20 0.51 0.98
CA PRO A 41 11.27 -0.25 1.63
C PRO A 41 12.33 -0.69 0.63
N ALA A 42 13.59 -0.68 1.06
CA ALA A 42 14.66 -1.34 0.33
C ALA A 42 14.44 -2.85 0.29
N ALA A 43 15.13 -3.56 -0.60
CA ALA A 43 15.04 -5.01 -0.68
C ALA A 43 15.37 -5.67 0.67
N GLY A 44 14.47 -6.50 1.19
CA GLY A 44 14.62 -7.19 2.47
C GLY A 44 14.32 -6.34 3.71
N GLN A 45 13.97 -5.06 3.56
CA GLN A 45 13.57 -4.21 4.67
C GLN A 45 12.09 -4.42 5.01
N ASP A 46 11.75 -4.44 6.29
CA ASP A 46 10.37 -4.39 6.74
C ASP A 46 9.77 -2.99 6.52
N ALA A 47 8.66 -2.91 5.80
CA ALA A 47 7.95 -1.66 5.57
C ALA A 47 7.49 -0.99 6.87
N HIS A 48 7.18 -1.77 7.91
CA HIS A 48 6.76 -1.24 9.22
C HIS A 48 7.90 -0.56 9.98
N SER A 49 9.16 -0.77 9.56
CA SER A 49 10.30 -0.04 10.12
C SER A 49 10.42 1.38 9.56
N LEU A 50 9.69 1.71 8.49
CA LEU A 50 9.68 3.04 7.88
C LEU A 50 8.78 3.98 8.68
N LYS A 51 9.07 5.28 8.62
CA LYS A 51 8.30 6.27 9.37
C LYS A 51 6.93 6.49 8.73
N SER A 52 6.90 6.54 7.41
CA SER A 52 5.70 6.81 6.61
C SER A 52 5.68 5.92 5.36
N PRO A 53 5.50 4.60 5.53
CA PRO A 53 5.50 3.65 4.41
C PRO A 53 4.33 3.94 3.46
N ALA A 54 4.61 3.84 2.16
CA ALA A 54 3.57 3.81 1.14
C ALA A 54 2.66 2.57 1.32
N ALA A 55 1.41 2.66 0.86
CA ALA A 55 0.48 1.54 0.95
C ALA A 55 0.88 0.42 -0.04
N ARG A 56 0.88 -0.83 0.43
CA ARG A 56 1.26 -2.01 -0.34
C ARG A 56 0.05 -2.68 -0.98
N LEU A 57 0.16 -3.06 -2.24
CA LEU A 57 -0.76 -3.99 -2.91
C LEU A 57 0.06 -5.09 -3.58
N ASP A 58 -0.19 -6.35 -3.20
CA ASP A 58 0.39 -7.48 -3.91
C ASP A 58 -0.58 -7.99 -4.97
N VAL A 59 -0.18 -7.88 -6.24
CA VAL A 59 -0.90 -8.50 -7.36
C VAL A 59 -0.39 -9.93 -7.48
N LEU A 60 -1.22 -10.88 -7.05
CA LEU A 60 -0.88 -12.30 -7.03
C LEU A 60 -1.10 -12.94 -8.40
N ASP A 61 -0.29 -13.96 -8.69
CA ASP A 61 -0.54 -14.86 -9.81
C ASP A 61 -1.64 -15.86 -9.41
N VAL A 62 -2.78 -15.80 -10.10
CA VAL A 62 -3.95 -16.62 -9.77
C VAL A 62 -3.72 -18.11 -10.05
N GLN A 63 -2.78 -18.45 -10.94
CA GLN A 63 -2.38 -19.83 -11.21
C GLN A 63 -1.53 -20.44 -10.09
N ALA A 64 -0.74 -19.62 -9.38
CA ALA A 64 0.07 -20.06 -8.24
C ALA A 64 -0.74 -20.21 -6.94
N ALA A 65 -1.83 -19.43 -6.80
CA ALA A 65 -2.69 -19.46 -5.62
C ALA A 65 -3.66 -20.66 -5.55
N GLY A 66 -3.84 -21.39 -6.66
CA GLY A 66 -4.77 -22.53 -6.77
C GLY A 66 -4.17 -23.90 -6.44
N ALA A 67 -2.89 -24.00 -6.09
CA ALA A 67 -2.25 -25.26 -5.73
C ALA A 67 -2.56 -25.66 -4.27
N HIS A 68 -3.83 -25.97 -3.99
CA HIS A 68 -4.15 -26.79 -2.82
C HIS A 68 -3.76 -28.23 -3.16
N ALA A 69 -2.69 -28.72 -2.52
CA ALA A 69 -2.32 -30.12 -2.57
C ALA A 69 -3.45 -30.96 -1.93
N HIS A 70 -4.05 -31.84 -2.73
CA HIS A 70 -4.82 -32.97 -2.25
C HIS A 70 -3.93 -34.22 -2.20
#